data_AF-A0A484LN83-F1
#
_entry.id   AF-A0A484LN83-F1
#
_cell.length_a   1.000
_cell.length_b   1.000
_cell.length_c   1.000
_cell.angle_alpha   90.00
_cell.angle_beta   90.00
_cell.angle_gamma   90.00
#
_symmetry.space_group_name_H-M   'P 1'
#
loop_
_entity.id
_entity.type
_entity.pdbx_description
1 polymer ?
#
loop_
_entity_poly.entity_id
_entity_poly.type
_entity_poly.pdbx_seq_one_letter_code
_entity_poly.pdbx_strand_id
1 'polypeptide(L)'
;MHKRSETSTSWTFDVSYVNVAASSLYGYSLIVPLGFYFLLQYLGSNASLIQFWCLWGYSLFIYIPTSFFLMIPVEFLKWLIILVTGGVSAAFVALNLKNRHIQQTNDLSLVLLAAFVLQMGLAIFIKMWFFP
;
A
#
# COMPACT_ATOMS: atom_id res chain seq x y z
N MET A 1 32.77 3.18 46.04
CA MET A 1 32.61 2.62 44.69
C MET A 1 31.14 2.31 44.46
N HIS A 2 30.40 3.20 43.78
CA HIS A 2 28.99 2.97 43.44
C HIS A 2 28.93 2.46 41.99
N LYS A 3 28.64 1.18 41.80
CA LYS A 3 28.50 0.57 40.47
C LYS A 3 27.15 1.06 39.91
N ARG A 4 27.17 1.97 38.92
CA ARG A 4 25.96 2.35 38.16
C ARG A 4 25.42 1.07 37.52
N SER A 5 24.19 0.70 37.88
CA SER A 5 23.42 -0.28 37.13
C SER A 5 23.19 0.32 35.74
N GLU A 6 23.86 -0.21 34.73
CA GLU A 6 23.49 0.05 33.34
C GLU A 6 22.10 -0.55 33.14
N THR A 7 21.11 0.30 32.88
CA THR A 7 19.82 -0.11 32.32
C THR A 7 20.13 -0.76 30.98
N SER A 8 20.26 -2.09 30.98
CA SER A 8 20.34 -2.88 29.75
C SER A 8 19.04 -2.66 29.00
N THR A 9 19.06 -1.83 27.97
CA THR A 9 17.95 -1.70 27.02
C THR A 9 17.77 -3.07 26.38
N SER A 10 16.88 -3.89 26.92
CA SER A 10 16.59 -5.21 26.36
C SER A 10 15.88 -4.98 25.05
N TRP A 11 16.59 -5.16 23.94
CA TRP A 11 16.00 -5.13 22.60
C TRP A 11 15.00 -6.28 22.50
N THR A 12 13.71 -5.96 22.58
CA THR A 12 12.62 -6.91 22.40
C THR A 12 12.17 -6.85 20.95
N PHE A 13 12.56 -7.86 20.16
CA PHE A 13 12.08 -8.02 18.79
C PHE A 13 10.72 -8.74 18.82
N ASP A 14 9.66 -8.04 18.43
CA ASP A 14 8.34 -8.63 18.30
C ASP A 14 8.11 -9.14 16.86
N VAL A 15 8.15 -10.47 16.72
CA VAL A 15 7.96 -11.17 15.44
C VAL A 15 6.57 -10.92 14.84
N SER A 16 5.58 -10.54 15.66
CA SER A 16 4.22 -10.27 15.23
C SER A 16 4.15 -9.18 14.15
N TYR A 17 5.01 -8.16 14.22
CA TYR A 17 5.06 -7.11 13.20
C TYR A 17 5.38 -7.67 11.81
N VAL A 18 6.29 -8.63 11.70
CA VAL A 18 6.64 -9.25 10.42
C VAL A 18 5.44 -10.03 9.87
N ASN A 19 4.71 -10.74 10.74
CA ASN A 19 3.53 -11.50 10.33
C ASN A 19 2.39 -10.58 9.87
N VAL A 20 2.13 -9.47 10.57
CA VAL A 20 1.13 -8.48 10.16
C VAL A 20 1.54 -7.78 8.87
N ALA A 21 2.81 -7.43 8.70
CA ALA A 21 3.31 -6.81 7.46
C ALA A 21 3.15 -7.76 6.27
N ALA A 22 3.60 -9.02 6.41
CA ALA A 22 3.49 -10.01 5.35
C ALA A 22 2.01 -10.28 4.99
N SER A 23 1.18 -10.58 5.97
CA SER A 23 -0.25 -10.90 5.73
C SER A 23 -0.99 -9.72 5.10
N SER A 24 -0.79 -8.49 5.56
CA SER A 24 -1.44 -7.30 5.00
C SER A 24 -0.99 -6.99 3.57
N LEU A 25 0.32 -6.97 3.29
CA LEU A 25 0.84 -6.64 1.96
C LEU A 25 0.57 -7.74 0.93
N TYR A 26 0.81 -9.01 1.28
CA TYR A 26 0.51 -10.13 0.37
C TYR A 26 -1.00 -10.31 0.20
N GLY A 27 -1.78 -10.19 1.28
CA GLY A 27 -3.23 -10.22 1.20
C GLY A 27 -3.78 -9.12 0.29
N TYR A 28 -3.33 -7.88 0.48
CA TYR A 28 -3.74 -6.74 -0.34
C TYR A 28 -3.37 -6.93 -1.82
N SER A 29 -2.12 -7.30 -2.10
CA SER A 29 -1.63 -7.48 -3.48
C SER A 29 -2.26 -8.67 -4.22
N LEU A 30 -2.84 -9.64 -3.52
CA LEU A 30 -3.55 -10.76 -4.13
C LEU A 30 -5.05 -10.52 -4.27
N ILE A 31 -5.70 -10.07 -3.19
CA ILE A 31 -7.17 -9.98 -3.11
C ILE A 31 -7.70 -8.79 -3.88
N VAL A 32 -7.05 -7.62 -3.76
CA VAL A 32 -7.56 -6.40 -4.40
C VAL A 32 -7.56 -6.54 -5.93
N PRO A 33 -6.46 -6.96 -6.59
CA PRO A 33 -6.43 -7.01 -8.05
C PRO A 33 -7.37 -8.10 -8.60
N LEU A 34 -7.60 -9.16 -7.84
CA LEU A 34 -8.59 -10.20 -8.13
C LEU A 34 -10.02 -9.65 -8.08
N GLY A 35 -10.34 -8.80 -7.10
CA GLY A 35 -11.62 -8.08 -7.06
C GLY A 35 -11.84 -7.17 -8.26
N PHE A 36 -10.82 -6.38 -8.64
CA PHE A 36 -10.88 -5.54 -9.84
C PHE A 36 -11.01 -6.35 -11.14
N TYR A 37 -10.33 -7.49 -11.23
CA TYR A 37 -10.43 -8.41 -12.36
C TYR A 37 -11.87 -8.90 -12.52
N PHE A 38 -12.51 -9.42 -11.47
CA PHE A 38 -13.90 -9.87 -11.55
C PHE A 38 -14.87 -8.73 -11.85
N LEU A 39 -14.67 -7.55 -11.26
CA LEU A 39 -15.48 -6.37 -11.54
C LEU A 39 -15.42 -5.99 -13.03
N LEU A 40 -14.22 -5.92 -13.61
CA LEU A 40 -14.05 -5.53 -15.01
C LEU A 40 -14.49 -6.62 -15.98
N GLN A 41 -14.32 -7.90 -15.61
CA GLN A 41 -14.86 -9.01 -16.38
C GLN A 41 -16.40 -8.95 -16.42
N TYR A 42 -17.04 -8.62 -15.30
CA TYR A 42 -18.50 -8.42 -15.21
C TYR A 42 -18.96 -7.25 -16.09
N LEU A 43 -18.16 -6.18 -16.18
CA LEU A 43 -18.42 -5.03 -17.05
C LEU A 43 -18.07 -5.29 -18.54
N GLY A 44 -17.68 -6.51 -18.90
CA GLY A 44 -17.41 -6.93 -20.28
C GLY A 44 -16.01 -6.58 -20.81
N SER A 45 -15.08 -6.19 -19.95
CA SER A 45 -13.69 -5.91 -20.34
C SER A 45 -12.87 -7.20 -20.44
N ASN A 46 -12.08 -7.36 -21.50
CA ASN A 46 -11.11 -8.45 -21.67
C ASN A 46 -9.81 -8.13 -20.92
N ALA A 47 -9.86 -8.18 -19.60
CA ALA A 47 -8.74 -7.82 -18.75
C ALA A 47 -7.96 -9.06 -18.28
N SER A 48 -6.63 -8.96 -18.12
CA SER A 48 -5.80 -10.10 -17.71
C SER A 48 -5.49 -10.03 -16.22
N LEU A 49 -5.86 -11.06 -15.45
CA LEU A 49 -5.59 -11.15 -14.01
C LEU A 49 -4.10 -10.97 -13.67
N ILE A 50 -3.22 -11.56 -14.49
CA ILE A 50 -1.77 -11.46 -14.30
C ILE A 50 -1.31 -10.01 -14.45
N GLN A 51 -1.85 -9.27 -15.42
CA GLN A 51 -1.54 -7.84 -15.58
C GLN A 51 -1.98 -7.02 -14.36
N PHE A 52 -3.11 -7.37 -13.74
CA PHE A 52 -3.58 -6.73 -12.50
C PHE A 52 -2.65 -7.01 -11.32
N TRP A 53 -2.26 -8.26 -11.10
CA TRP A 53 -1.31 -8.59 -10.03
C TRP A 53 0.04 -7.91 -10.24
N CYS A 54 0.55 -7.90 -11.47
CA CYS A 54 1.76 -7.15 -11.80
C CYS A 54 1.57 -5.65 -11.50
N LEU A 55 0.49 -5.05 -12.00
CA LEU A 55 0.22 -3.63 -11.81
C LEU A 55 0.14 -3.24 -10.32
N TRP A 56 -0.59 -4.01 -9.53
CA TRP A 56 -0.69 -3.75 -8.09
C TRP A 56 0.63 -3.99 -7.38
N GLY A 57 1.36 -5.06 -7.72
CA GLY A 57 2.70 -5.31 -7.19
C GLY A 57 3.65 -4.15 -7.46
N TYR A 58 3.68 -3.61 -8.68
CA TYR A 58 4.50 -2.44 -9.02
C TYR A 58 4.09 -1.19 -8.25
N SER A 59 2.80 -1.00 -7.98
CA SER A 59 2.31 0.13 -7.19
C SER A 59 2.82 0.12 -5.75
N LEU A 60 3.16 -1.06 -5.21
CA LEU A 60 3.67 -1.20 -3.84
C LEU A 60 5.17 -0.94 -3.72
N PHE A 61 5.91 -0.92 -4.84
CA PHE A 61 7.36 -0.76 -4.83
C PHE A 61 7.81 0.54 -4.13
N ILE A 62 7.06 1.63 -4.30
CA ILE A 62 7.38 2.93 -3.68
C ILE A 62 7.37 2.91 -2.15
N TYR A 63 6.69 1.94 -1.52
CA TYR A 63 6.68 1.81 -0.06
C TYR A 63 8.03 1.33 0.49
N ILE A 64 8.85 0.65 -0.32
CA ILE A 64 10.18 0.18 0.08
C ILE A 64 11.10 1.38 0.41
N PRO A 65 11.40 2.32 -0.50
CA PRO A 65 12.20 3.50 -0.16
C PRO A 65 11.49 4.39 0.87
N THR A 66 10.16 4.47 0.83
CA THR A 66 9.37 5.24 1.81
C THR A 66 9.63 4.79 3.24
N SER A 67 9.76 3.47 3.48
CA SER A 67 9.99 2.92 4.82
C SER A 67 11.24 3.48 5.50
N PHE A 68 12.30 3.78 4.74
CA PHE A 68 13.51 4.41 5.27
C PHE A 68 13.25 5.86 5.67
N PHE A 69 12.49 6.61 4.86
CA PHE A 69 12.14 7.99 5.19
C PHE A 69 11.21 8.11 6.41
N LEU A 70 10.35 7.11 6.64
CA LEU A 70 9.46 7.07 7.81
C LEU A 70 10.18 6.82 9.13
N MET A 71 11.46 6.43 9.12
CA MET A 71 12.28 6.33 10.34
C MET A 71 12.61 7.68 10.96
N ILE A 72 12.40 8.80 10.26
CA ILE A 72 12.63 10.14 10.79
C ILE A 72 11.67 10.39 11.96
N PRO A 73 12.15 10.81 13.16
CA PRO A 73 11.33 11.01 14.35
C PRO A 73 10.54 12.34 14.31
N VAL A 74 9.95 12.67 13.16
CA VAL A 74 9.16 13.89 12.94
C VAL A 74 7.77 13.49 12.43
N GLU A 75 6.78 13.57 13.30
CA GLU A 75 5.44 13.03 13.05
C GLU A 75 4.72 13.66 11.86
N PHE A 76 4.77 14.99 11.76
CA PHE A 76 4.21 15.71 10.61
C PHE A 76 4.83 15.26 9.28
N LEU A 77 6.15 15.00 9.28
CA LEU A 77 6.87 14.57 8.09
C LEU A 77 6.48 13.14 7.70
N LYS A 78 6.28 12.24 8.67
CA LYS A 78 5.78 10.87 8.39
C LYS A 78 4.42 10.90 7.69
N TRP A 79 3.48 11.71 8.18
CA TRP A 79 2.17 11.88 7.55
C TRP A 79 2.27 12.45 6.14
N LEU A 80 3.08 13.48 5.94
CA LEU A 80 3.29 14.06 4.62
C LEU A 80 3.85 13.02 3.63
N ILE A 81 4.91 12.31 4.04
CA ILE A 81 5.56 11.29 3.22
C ILE A 81 4.57 10.18 2.87
N ILE A 82 3.88 9.59 3.85
CA ILE A 82 3.01 8.44 3.58
C ILE A 82 1.81 8.81 2.70
N LEU A 83 1.24 10.01 2.89
CA LEU A 83 0.12 10.48 2.06
C LEU A 83 0.57 10.75 0.62
N VAL A 84 1.76 11.32 0.43
CA VAL A 84 2.35 11.48 -0.91
C VAL A 84 2.64 10.13 -1.54
N THR A 85 3.24 9.19 -0.81
CA THR A 85 3.50 7.82 -1.28
C THR A 85 2.20 7.11 -1.69
N GLY A 86 1.17 7.17 -0.86
CA GLY A 86 -0.17 6.63 -1.16
C GLY A 86 -0.78 7.29 -2.39
N GLY A 87 -0.67 8.61 -2.51
CA GLY A 87 -1.16 9.37 -3.67
C GLY A 87 -0.44 9.01 -4.97
N VAL A 88 0.89 8.85 -4.94
CA VAL A 88 1.68 8.41 -6.10
C VAL A 88 1.34 6.99 -6.50
N SER A 89 1.23 6.07 -5.53
CA SER A 89 0.81 4.69 -5.76
C SER A 89 -0.61 4.61 -6.37
N ALA A 90 -1.54 5.40 -5.82
CA ALA A 90 -2.90 5.53 -6.33
C ALA A 90 -2.94 6.09 -7.75
N ALA A 91 -2.19 7.16 -8.02
CA ALA A 91 -2.08 7.75 -9.35
C ALA A 91 -1.51 6.77 -10.37
N PHE A 92 -0.47 6.01 -9.99
CA PHE A 92 0.11 4.97 -10.85
C PHE A 92 -0.94 3.92 -11.25
N VAL A 93 -1.69 3.37 -10.28
CA VAL A 93 -2.76 2.41 -10.58
C VAL A 93 -3.85 3.06 -11.44
N ALA A 94 -4.34 4.23 -11.04
CA ALA A 94 -5.42 4.92 -11.74
C ALA A 94 -5.10 5.22 -13.21
N LEU A 95 -3.90 5.74 -13.49
CA LEU A 95 -3.46 6.05 -14.86
C LEU A 95 -3.33 4.78 -15.71
N ASN A 96 -2.79 3.69 -15.15
CA ASN A 96 -2.67 2.43 -15.87
C ASN A 96 -4.03 1.76 -16.13
N LEU A 97 -4.95 1.81 -15.15
CA LEU A 97 -6.32 1.31 -15.32
C LEU A 97 -7.07 2.07 -16.41
N LYS A 98 -7.03 3.41 -16.34
CA LYS A 98 -7.66 4.29 -17.33
C LYS A 98 -7.14 4.02 -18.73
N ASN A 99 -5.83 3.90 -18.90
CA ASN A 99 -5.22 3.78 -20.23
C ASN A 99 -5.42 2.39 -20.85
N ARG A 100 -5.44 1.31 -20.06
CA ARG A 100 -5.47 -0.07 -20.56
C ARG A 100 -6.85 -0.72 -20.65
N HIS A 101 -7.78 -0.40 -19.74
CA HIS A 101 -8.96 -1.25 -19.54
C HIS A 101 -10.31 -0.52 -19.58
N ILE A 102 -10.35 0.81 -19.44
CA ILE A 102 -11.61 1.51 -19.12
C ILE A 102 -11.95 2.60 -20.17
N GLN A 103 -11.45 2.52 -21.40
CA GLN A 103 -11.76 3.54 -22.42
C GLN A 103 -13.25 3.57 -22.86
N GLN A 104 -14.07 2.59 -22.48
CA GLN A 104 -15.47 2.47 -22.94
C GLN A 104 -16.52 2.30 -21.82
N THR A 105 -16.15 2.40 -20.54
CA THR A 105 -17.07 2.13 -19.42
C THR A 105 -17.54 3.42 -18.75
N ASN A 106 -18.85 3.60 -18.58
CA ASN A 106 -19.43 4.75 -17.85
C ASN A 106 -19.04 4.77 -16.36
N ASP A 107 -18.64 3.64 -15.79
CA ASP A 107 -18.27 3.49 -14.37
C ASP A 107 -16.80 3.82 -14.05
N LEU A 108 -16.09 4.46 -14.99
CA LEU A 108 -14.67 4.79 -14.84
C LEU A 108 -14.37 5.55 -13.54
N SER A 109 -15.20 6.54 -13.20
CA SER A 109 -15.02 7.33 -11.98
C SER A 109 -15.12 6.49 -10.70
N LEU A 110 -16.02 5.50 -10.67
CA LEU A 110 -16.20 4.63 -9.51
C LEU A 110 -15.02 3.69 -9.34
N VAL A 111 -14.55 3.07 -10.43
CA VAL A 111 -13.39 2.16 -10.41
C VAL A 111 -12.12 2.89 -9.98
N LEU A 112 -11.90 4.09 -10.50
CA LEU A 112 -10.75 4.92 -10.11
C LEU A 112 -10.83 5.39 -8.66
N LEU A 113 -12.01 5.80 -8.19
CA LEU A 113 -12.23 6.19 -6.80
C LEU A 113 -11.97 5.01 -5.85
N ALA A 114 -12.47 3.82 -6.18
CA ALA A 114 -12.22 2.60 -5.40
C ALA A 114 -10.72 2.29 -5.32
N ALA A 115 -10.00 2.36 -6.45
CA ALA A 115 -8.56 2.13 -6.47
C ALA A 115 -7.81 3.17 -5.62
N PHE A 116 -8.20 4.43 -5.70
CA PHE A 116 -7.62 5.50 -4.88
C PHE A 116 -7.85 5.26 -3.38
N VAL A 117 -9.09 4.97 -2.98
CA VAL A 117 -9.44 4.72 -1.57
C VAL A 117 -8.67 3.54 -1.01
N LEU A 118 -8.54 2.45 -1.77
CA LEU A 118 -7.78 1.27 -1.34
C LEU A 118 -6.28 1.56 -1.17
N GLN A 119 -5.69 2.31 -2.09
CA GLN A 119 -4.28 2.69 -1.99
C GLN A 119 -4.01 3.65 -0.83
N MET A 120 -4.89 4.62 -0.61
CA MET A 120 -4.80 5.53 0.54
C MET A 120 -5.05 4.79 1.86
N GLY A 121 -6.00 3.85 1.88
CA GLY A 121 -6.27 3.01 3.04
C GLY A 121 -5.06 2.17 3.46
N LEU A 122 -4.37 1.56 2.47
CA LEU A 122 -3.12 0.85 2.73
C LEU A 122 -2.03 1.79 3.26
N ALA A 123 -1.88 2.98 2.67
CA ALA A 123 -0.90 3.97 3.10
C ALA A 123 -1.10 4.35 4.58
N ILE A 124 -2.33 4.70 4.93
CA ILE A 124 -2.71 5.05 6.31
C ILE A 124 -2.47 3.88 7.25
N PHE A 125 -2.87 2.66 6.87
CA PHE A 125 -2.62 1.45 7.65
C PHE A 125 -1.12 1.25 7.93
N ILE A 126 -0.26 1.38 6.92
CA ILE A 126 1.19 1.20 7.07
C ILE A 126 1.76 2.19 8.08
N LYS A 127 1.38 3.48 7.98
CA LYS A 127 1.85 4.48 8.95
C LYS A 127 1.35 4.17 10.35
N MET A 128 0.05 3.92 10.51
CA MET A 128 -0.56 3.74 11.84
C MET A 128 -0.05 2.50 12.58
N TRP A 129 0.23 1.41 11.86
CA TRP A 129 0.64 0.14 12.47
C TRP A 129 2.16 0.01 12.64
N PHE A 130 2.94 0.44 11.65
CA PHE A 130 4.40 0.21 11.64
C PHE A 130 5.23 1.43 11.99
N PHE A 131 4.70 2.64 11.76
CA PHE A 131 5.41 3.90 11.96
C PHE A 131 4.57 4.89 12.78
N PRO A 132 4.14 4.50 14.01
CA PRO A 132 3.34 5.36 14.85
C PRO A 132 4.02 6.70 15.13
#